data_AF-A0A9D9E7M1-F1
#
_entry.id   AF-A0A9D9E7M1-F1
#
_cell.length_a   1.000
_cell.length_b   1.000
_cell.length_c   1.000
_cell.angle_alpha   90.00
_cell.angle_beta   90.00
_cell.angle_gamma   90.00
#
_symmetry.space_group_name_H-M   'P 1'
#
loop_
_entity.id
_entity.type
_entity.pdbx_description
1 polymer ?
#
loop_
_entity_poly.entity_id
_entity_poly.type
_entity_poly.pdbx_seq_one_letter_code
_entity_poly.pdbx_strand_id
1 'polypeptide(L)'
;MPRRILALILASLLVASPIFAEAQLSYEHYGEDEFPIWTMKLRRAESLFFGSMVLTVPIAMLGWTLMDAAGWIPEQSPIASFGWQMLIAGGLSAGIATADWIIGEVQEG
;
A
#
# COMPACT_ATOMS: atom_id res chain seq x y z
N MET A 1 10.60 15.09 26.83
CA MET A 1 9.14 14.99 27.07
C MET A 1 8.83 13.64 27.72
N PRO A 2 8.06 13.58 28.82
CA PRO A 2 7.67 12.31 29.41
C PRO A 2 6.76 11.54 28.44
N ARG A 3 7.01 10.23 28.26
CA ARG A 3 6.30 9.34 27.32
C ARG A 3 4.76 9.41 27.45
N ARG A 4 4.26 9.76 28.64
CA ARG A 4 2.83 9.95 28.95
C ARG A 4 2.22 11.15 28.23
N ILE A 5 2.96 12.26 28.11
CA ILE A 5 2.49 13.46 27.41
C ILE A 5 2.41 13.18 25.90
N LEU A 6 3.40 12.47 25.35
CA LEU A 6 3.39 12.05 23.95
C LEU A 6 2.19 11.12 23.65
N ALA A 7 1.90 10.16 24.53
CA ALA A 7 0.77 9.25 24.38
C ALA A 7 -0.58 9.98 24.44
N LEU A 8 -0.72 10.97 25.32
CA LEU A 8 -1.93 11.81 25.41
C LEU A 8 -2.13 12.67 24.18
N ILE A 9 -1.04 13.24 23.63
CA ILE A 9 -1.09 14.00 22.38
C ILE A 9 -1.53 13.10 21.23
N LEU A 10 -0.92 11.91 21.08
CA LEU A 10 -1.29 10.94 20.05
C LEU A 10 -2.75 10.47 20.18
N ALA A 11 -3.20 10.17 21.40
CA ALA A 11 -4.59 9.80 21.66
C ALA A 11 -5.55 10.94 21.32
N SER A 12 -5.21 12.18 21.67
CA SER A 12 -6.04 13.35 21.31
C SER A 12 -6.12 13.58 19.80
N LEU A 13 -5.03 13.35 19.07
CA LEU A 13 -5.01 13.46 17.60
C LEU A 13 -5.86 12.39 16.92
N LEU A 14 -5.82 11.15 17.43
CA LEU A 14 -6.65 10.04 16.93
C LEU A 14 -8.15 10.28 17.15
N VAL A 15 -8.52 10.81 18.33
CA VAL A 15 -9.93 11.11 18.67
C VAL A 15 -10.44 12.36 17.94
N ALA A 16 -9.56 13.32 17.66
CA ALA A 16 -9.90 14.53 16.91
C ALA A 16 -10.11 14.28 15.41
N SER A 17 -9.47 13.25 14.84
CA SER A 17 -9.55 12.93 13.40
C SER A 17 -10.98 12.84 12.83
N PRO A 18 -11.95 12.14 13.45
CA PRO A 18 -13.32 12.10 12.93
C PRO A 18 -14.10 13.40 13.13
N ILE A 19 -13.73 14.23 14.11
CA ILE A 19 -14.43 15.49 14.44
C ILE A 19 -14.10 16.58 13.42
N PHE A 20 -12.89 16.58 12.87
CA PHE A 20 -12.47 17.50 11.80
C PHE A 20 -12.67 16.92 10.38
N ALA A 21 -13.19 15.70 10.28
CA ALA A 21 -13.52 15.04 9.02
C ALA A 21 -15.00 15.23 8.64
N GLU A 22 -15.54 16.45 8.82
CA GLU A 22 -16.75 16.85 8.10
C GLU A 22 -16.43 16.82 6.61
N ALA A 23 -16.73 15.69 5.97
CA ALA A 23 -16.75 15.57 4.52
C ALA A 23 -17.68 16.67 3.99
N GLN A 24 -17.19 17.51 3.08
CA GLN A 24 -18.04 18.40 2.30
C GLN A 24 -19.26 17.60 1.81
N LEU A 25 -20.45 17.94 2.33
CA LEU A 25 -21.72 17.27 2.05
C LEU A 25 -22.15 17.40 0.58
N SER A 26 -21.39 18.13 -0.23
CA SER A 26 -21.50 18.25 -1.68
C SER A 26 -20.24 17.68 -2.34
N TYR A 27 -20.05 16.37 -2.30
CA TYR A 27 -19.09 15.72 -3.20
C TYR A 27 -19.69 15.77 -4.61
N GLU A 28 -19.30 16.78 -5.38
CA GLU A 28 -19.55 16.79 -6.82
C GLU A 28 -18.59 15.76 -7.43
N HIS A 29 -19.15 14.76 -8.12
CA HIS A 29 -18.34 13.74 -8.77
C HIS A 29 -17.45 14.45 -9.80
N TYR A 30 -16.14 14.25 -9.72
CA TYR A 30 -15.18 14.89 -10.64
C TYR A 30 -15.63 14.66 -12.09
N GLY A 31 -15.62 15.73 -12.89
CA GLY A 31 -15.95 15.64 -14.31
C GLY A 31 -14.92 14.80 -15.04
N GLU A 32 -15.33 14.09 -16.11
CA GLU A 32 -14.43 13.27 -16.92
C GLU A 32 -13.25 14.08 -17.50
N ASP A 33 -13.45 15.39 -17.70
CA ASP A 33 -12.49 16.31 -18.31
C ASP A 33 -11.64 17.11 -17.30
N GLU A 34 -11.85 16.92 -15.99
CA GLU A 34 -11.25 17.77 -14.96
C GLU A 34 -9.78 17.42 -14.70
N PHE A 35 -9.37 16.19 -15.03
CA PHE A 35 -8.01 15.71 -14.85
C PHE A 35 -7.42 15.12 -16.14
N PRO A 36 -6.11 15.31 -16.38
CA PRO A 36 -5.43 14.62 -17.46
C PRO A 36 -5.58 13.09 -17.37
N ILE A 37 -5.77 12.40 -18.50
CA ILE A 37 -5.98 10.93 -18.53
C ILE A 37 -4.87 10.16 -17.80
N TRP A 38 -3.62 10.64 -17.84
CA TRP A 38 -2.50 10.00 -17.16
C TRP A 38 -2.65 9.98 -15.63
N THR A 39 -3.31 10.97 -15.02
CA THR A 39 -3.53 10.98 -13.56
C THR A 39 -4.56 9.94 -13.16
N MET A 40 -5.54 9.67 -14.02
CA MET A 40 -6.53 8.62 -13.81
C MET A 40 -5.89 7.23 -13.89
N LYS A 41 -5.02 7.01 -14.89
CA LYS A 41 -4.22 5.78 -15.01
C LYS A 41 -3.29 5.59 -13.80
N LEU A 42 -2.63 6.66 -13.35
CA LEU A 42 -1.77 6.63 -12.15
C LEU A 42 -2.57 6.29 -10.88
N ARG A 43 -3.74 6.90 -10.68
CA ARG A 43 -4.62 6.62 -9.52
C ARG A 43 -5.05 5.16 -9.50
N ARG A 44 -5.41 4.58 -10.65
CA ARG A 44 -5.74 3.16 -10.75
C ARG A 44 -4.53 2.29 -10.36
N ALA A 45 -3.35 2.58 -10.90
CA ALA A 45 -2.13 1.84 -10.60
C ALA A 45 -1.77 1.90 -9.11
N GLU A 46 -1.89 3.08 -8.49
CA GLU A 46 -1.68 3.27 -7.05
C GLU A 46 -2.68 2.45 -6.23
N SER A 47 -3.96 2.54 -6.55
CA SER A 47 -5.03 1.83 -5.85
C SER A 47 -4.83 0.31 -5.93
N LEU A 48 -4.40 -0.20 -7.08
CA LEU A 48 -4.10 -1.62 -7.26
C LEU A 48 -2.84 -2.03 -6.50
N PHE A 49 -1.76 -1.24 -6.59
CA PHE A 49 -0.51 -1.51 -5.90
C PHE A 49 -0.70 -1.58 -4.38
N PHE A 50 -1.31 -0.55 -3.78
CA PHE A 50 -1.57 -0.52 -2.34
C PHE A 50 -2.66 -1.51 -1.93
N GLY A 51 -3.69 -1.71 -2.78
CA GLY A 51 -4.74 -2.69 -2.55
C GLY A 51 -4.23 -4.12 -2.54
N SER A 52 -3.34 -4.48 -3.47
CA SER A 52 -2.76 -5.83 -3.54
C SER A 52 -1.77 -6.11 -2.42
N MET A 53 -1.15 -5.09 -1.81
CA MET A 53 -0.21 -5.28 -0.71
C MET A 53 -0.83 -5.98 0.51
N VAL A 54 -2.15 -5.86 0.70
CA VAL A 54 -2.88 -6.61 1.74
C VAL A 54 -2.69 -8.12 1.58
N LEU A 55 -2.52 -8.61 0.35
CA LEU A 55 -2.26 -10.01 0.04
C LEU A 55 -0.78 -10.31 -0.19
N THR A 56 -0.04 -9.45 -0.90
CA THR A 56 1.36 -9.76 -1.24
C THR A 56 2.29 -9.73 -0.04
N VAL A 57 2.01 -8.91 0.98
CA VAL A 57 2.79 -8.89 2.23
C VAL A 57 2.71 -10.23 2.97
N PRO A 58 1.52 -10.75 3.36
CA PRO A 58 1.47 -12.03 4.06
C PRO A 58 2.00 -13.19 3.21
N ILE A 59 1.79 -13.17 1.89
CA ILE A 59 2.36 -14.18 0.99
C ILE A 59 3.90 -14.13 1.02
N ALA A 60 4.50 -12.94 0.94
CA ALA A 60 5.95 -12.78 1.01
C ALA A 60 6.51 -13.22 2.36
N MET A 61 5.81 -12.93 3.47
CA MET A 61 6.19 -13.37 4.81
C MET A 61 6.14 -14.91 4.93
N LEU A 62 5.07 -15.55 4.46
CA LEU A 62 4.97 -17.02 4.44
C LEU A 62 6.07 -17.64 3.59
N GLY A 63 6.27 -17.13 2.36
CA GLY A 63 7.36 -17.59 1.49
C GLY A 63 8.73 -17.45 2.15
N TRP A 64 8.99 -16.33 2.83
CA TRP A 64 10.21 -16.12 3.58
C TRP A 64 10.40 -17.15 4.70
N THR A 65 9.37 -17.41 5.51
CA THR A 65 9.46 -18.42 6.58
C THR A 65 9.73 -19.82 6.07
N LEU A 66 9.20 -20.17 4.89
CA LEU A 66 9.45 -21.47 4.27
C LEU A 66 10.88 -21.59 3.76
N MET A 67 11.40 -20.54 3.13
CA MET A 67 12.78 -20.50 2.65
C MET A 67 13.80 -20.50 3.79
N ASP A 68 13.49 -19.82 4.89
CA ASP A 68 14.29 -19.83 6.12
C ASP A 68 14.30 -21.23 6.76
N ALA A 69 13.14 -21.89 6.87
CA ALA A 69 13.02 -23.26 7.36
C ALA A 69 13.77 -24.29 6.49
N ALA A 70 13.89 -24.03 5.18
CA ALA A 70 14.65 -24.85 4.25
C ALA A 70 16.17 -24.58 4.28
N GLY A 71 16.62 -23.57 5.05
CA GLY A 71 18.03 -23.17 5.11
C GLY A 71 18.54 -22.49 3.83
N TRP A 72 17.65 -21.94 3.00
CA TRP A 72 18.02 -21.28 1.73
C TRP A 72 18.43 -19.82 1.92
N ILE A 73 18.11 -19.23 3.07
CA ILE A 73 18.39 -17.83 3.38
C ILE A 73 19.43 -17.79 4.51
N PRO A 74 20.48 -16.95 4.40
CA PRO A 74 21.40 -16.74 5.50
C PRO A 74 20.71 -16.06 6.68
N GLU A 75 21.19 -16.28 7.90
CA GLU A 75 20.66 -15.60 9.09
C GLU A 75 20.92 -14.08 8.98
N GLN A 76 19.87 -13.28 9.16
CA GLN A 76 19.94 -11.81 9.05
C GLN A 76 19.28 -11.15 10.25
N SER A 77 19.58 -9.87 10.46
CA SER A 77 18.88 -9.08 11.47
C SER A 77 17.36 -9.00 11.16
N PRO A 78 16.49 -8.93 12.18
CA PRO A 78 15.04 -8.87 11.96
C PRO A 78 14.59 -7.76 11.02
N ILE A 79 15.28 -6.60 11.05
CA ILE A 79 14.98 -5.46 10.18
C ILE A 79 15.37 -5.72 8.71
N ALA A 80 16.47 -6.44 8.48
CA ALA A 80 16.90 -6.82 7.14
C ALA A 80 15.92 -7.83 6.53
N SER A 81 15.51 -8.84 7.29
CA SER A 81 14.50 -9.82 6.86
C SER A 81 13.17 -9.14 6.53
N PHE A 82 12.73 -8.21 7.37
CA PHE A 82 11.52 -7.42 7.10
C PHE A 82 11.66 -6.58 5.83
N GLY A 83 12.81 -5.91 5.62
CA GLY A 83 13.09 -5.13 4.42
C GLY A 83 13.00 -5.98 3.14
N TRP A 84 13.58 -7.18 3.15
CA TRP A 84 13.46 -8.12 2.03
C TRP A 84 12.03 -8.58 1.78
N GLN A 85 11.29 -8.92 2.83
CA GLN A 85 9.88 -9.32 2.72
C GLN A 85 9.03 -8.20 2.09
N MET A 86 9.24 -6.95 2.52
CA MET A 86 8.55 -5.79 1.95
C MET A 86 8.95 -5.51 0.51
N LEU A 87 10.22 -5.73 0.16
CA LEU A 87 10.69 -5.56 -1.22
C LEU A 87 10.08 -6.62 -2.15
N ILE A 88 10.00 -7.88 -1.71
CA ILE A 88 9.32 -8.96 -2.45
C ILE A 88 7.83 -8.63 -2.59
N ALA A 89 7.16 -8.27 -1.51
CA ALA A 89 5.74 -7.92 -1.52
C ALA A 89 5.44 -6.72 -2.43
N GLY A 90 6.28 -5.69 -2.39
CA GLY A 90 6.21 -4.53 -3.26
C GLY A 90 6.45 -4.90 -4.72
N GLY A 91 7.43 -5.74 -5.02
CA GLY A 91 7.69 -6.25 -6.36
C GLY A 91 6.49 -7.03 -6.94
N LEU A 92 5.89 -7.91 -6.13
CA LEU A 92 4.67 -8.63 -6.52
C LEU A 92 3.49 -7.67 -6.78
N SER A 93 3.27 -6.68 -5.91
CA SER A 93 2.21 -5.69 -6.08
C SER A 93 2.43 -4.79 -7.31
N ALA A 94 3.68 -4.40 -7.57
CA ALA A 94 4.04 -3.67 -8.79
C ALA A 94 3.79 -4.53 -10.04
N GLY A 95 4.09 -5.83 -9.97
CA GLY A 95 3.76 -6.78 -11.04
C GLY A 95 2.27 -6.86 -11.32
N ILE A 96 1.43 -6.91 -10.28
CA ILE A 96 -0.04 -6.91 -10.43
C ILE A 96 -0.53 -5.61 -11.09
N ALA A 97 -0.09 -4.46 -10.59
CA ALA A 97 -0.48 -3.16 -11.16
C ALA A 97 -0.02 -3.01 -12.62
N THR A 98 1.18 -3.49 -12.94
CA THR A 98 1.71 -3.47 -14.31
C THR A 98 0.94 -4.40 -15.24
N ALA A 99 0.59 -5.61 -14.77
CA ALA A 99 -0.20 -6.56 -15.54
C ALA A 99 -1.59 -6.02 -15.85
N ASP A 100 -2.26 -5.39 -14.87
CA ASP A 100 -3.56 -4.73 -15.09
C ASP A 100 -3.45 -3.61 -16.13
N TRP A 101 -2.41 -2.78 -16.04
CA TRP A 101 -2.18 -1.72 -17.02
C TRP A 101 -2.02 -2.28 -18.44
N ILE A 102 -1.19 -3.31 -18.64
CA ILE A 102 -0.98 -3.94 -19.94
C ILE A 102 -2.30 -4.51 -20.49
N ILE A 103 -3.08 -5.21 -19.66
CA ILE A 103 -4.36 -5.80 -20.06
C ILE A 103 -5.35 -4.70 -20.47
N GLY A 104 -5.39 -3.59 -19.73
CA GLY A 104 -6.23 -2.44 -20.04
C GLY A 104 -5.91 -1.84 -21.42
N GLU A 105 -4.63 -1.61 -21.71
CA GLU A 105 -4.22 -1.04 -23.02
C GLU A 105 -4.51 -2.02 -24.19
N VAL A 106 -4.45 -3.33 -23.97
CA VAL A 106 -4.77 -4.35 -24.99
C VAL A 106 -6.27 -4.42 -25.29
N GLN A 107 -7.14 -4.09 -24.32
CA GLN A 107 -8.59 -4.12 -24.53
C GLN A 107 -9.15 -2.84 -25.18
N GLU A 108 -8.44 -1.71 -25.04
CA GLU A 108 -8.83 -0.41 -25.59
C GLU A 108 -8.28 -0.14 -27.01
N GLY A 109 -7.35 -0.98 -27.51
CA GLY A 109 -6.75 -0.88 -28.85
C GLY A 109 -7.34 -1.85 -29.87
#